data_AF-A0A0K9XYU9-F1
#
_entry.id   AF-A0A0K9XYU9-F1
#
_cell.length_a   1.000
_cell.length_b   1.000
_cell.length_c   1.000
_cell.angle_alpha   90.00
_cell.angle_beta   90.00
_cell.angle_gamma   90.00
#
_symmetry.space_group_name_H-M   'P 1'
#
loop_
_entity.id
_entity.type
_entity.pdbx_description
1 polymer ?
#
loop_
_entity_poly.entity_id
_entity_poly.type
_entity_poly.pdbx_seq_one_letter_code
_entity_poly.pdbx_strand_id
1 'polypeptide(L)'
;MKKISTLFKKDIHNLGRVINEINPENNWVFDGKAIATQKFDGSACAVINGKLYKRYDAKKGKTAPEGAIPCQEADLITGHHPHWIACDIDKKEDQYFWEGFTALAELGRVEDGTYELIGEKVRNNPENIRGHALVKHGHYILSLESLDFEFIKNFLSNPENDMEGIVFHHTADNRMCKIRKSDFGVRRISVKELIV
;
A
#
# COMPACT_ATOMS: atom_id res chain seq x y z
N MET A 1 -6.91 -2.71 -6.01
CA MET A 1 -6.10 -3.61 -5.17
C MET A 1 -7.02 -4.19 -4.10
N LYS A 2 -6.98 -5.50 -3.88
CA LYS A 2 -7.79 -6.16 -2.84
C LYS A 2 -7.37 -5.70 -1.45
N LYS A 3 -8.28 -5.72 -0.49
CA LYS A 3 -7.93 -5.60 0.92
C LYS A 3 -7.07 -6.81 1.29
N ILE A 4 -5.93 -6.56 1.91
CA ILE A 4 -4.98 -7.59 2.37
C ILE A 4 -4.94 -7.61 3.89
N SER A 5 -4.70 -8.80 4.45
CA SER A 5 -4.65 -9.10 5.87
C SER A 5 -3.47 -8.43 6.58
N THR A 6 -3.53 -8.35 7.91
CA THR A 6 -2.40 -7.94 8.75
C THR A 6 -1.64 -9.19 9.24
N LEU A 7 -0.30 -9.18 9.12
CA LEU A 7 0.59 -10.31 9.43
C LEU A 7 0.30 -10.93 10.81
N PHE A 8 0.25 -10.08 11.84
CA PHE A 8 -0.11 -10.44 13.21
C PHE A 8 -1.58 -10.15 13.51
N LYS A 9 -2.15 -10.85 14.50
CA LYS A 9 -3.53 -10.61 14.95
C LYS A 9 -3.69 -9.18 15.47
N LYS A 10 -4.85 -8.60 15.18
CA LYS A 10 -5.26 -7.31 15.74
C LYS A 10 -5.59 -7.46 17.22
N ASP A 11 -5.20 -6.47 18.01
CA ASP A 11 -5.65 -6.35 19.40
C ASP A 11 -7.16 -6.08 19.41
N ILE A 12 -7.94 -6.93 20.08
CA ILE A 12 -9.41 -6.82 20.13
C ILE A 12 -9.88 -5.58 20.92
N HIS A 13 -9.05 -5.07 21.83
CA HIS A 13 -9.32 -3.86 22.59
C HIS A 13 -8.86 -2.60 21.83
N ASN A 14 -7.99 -2.75 20.83
CA ASN A 14 -7.53 -1.68 19.96
C ASN A 14 -7.16 -2.19 18.57
N LEU A 15 -8.12 -2.17 17.64
CA LEU A 15 -7.93 -2.64 16.25
C LEU A 15 -6.86 -1.84 15.45
N GLY A 16 -6.41 -0.71 15.99
CA GLY A 16 -5.25 0.04 15.50
C GLY A 16 -3.90 -0.56 15.89
N ARG A 17 -3.88 -1.64 16.68
CA ARG A 17 -2.68 -2.31 17.18
C ARG A 17 -2.66 -3.80 16.83
N VAL A 18 -1.50 -4.41 16.97
CA VAL A 18 -1.30 -5.86 16.86
C VAL A 18 -0.76 -6.43 18.17
N ILE A 19 -1.02 -7.72 18.39
CA ILE A 19 -0.43 -8.51 19.47
C ILE A 19 0.62 -9.47 18.93
N ASN A 20 1.46 -10.02 19.80
CA ASN A 20 2.47 -11.02 19.45
C ASN A 20 1.83 -12.40 19.21
N GLU A 21 0.95 -12.47 18.23
CA GLU A 21 0.35 -13.71 17.73
C GLU A 21 0.20 -13.60 16.22
N ILE A 22 0.67 -14.62 15.50
CA ILE A 22 0.52 -14.69 14.04
C ILE A 22 -0.97 -14.79 13.71
N ASN A 23 -1.43 -14.04 12.72
CA ASN A 23 -2.74 -14.26 12.15
C ASN A 23 -2.70 -15.56 11.31
N PRO A 24 -3.48 -16.60 11.64
CA PRO A 24 -3.33 -17.93 11.03
C PRO A 24 -3.40 -17.94 9.49
N GLU A 25 -4.14 -17.01 8.90
CA GLU A 25 -4.22 -16.87 7.43
C GLU A 25 -2.89 -16.48 6.77
N ASN A 26 -1.92 -16.02 7.57
CA ASN A 26 -0.60 -15.54 7.16
C ASN A 26 0.56 -16.45 7.57
N ASN A 27 0.30 -17.66 8.09
CA ASN A 27 1.34 -18.62 8.46
C ASN A 27 2.33 -18.91 7.31
N TRP A 28 1.85 -18.84 6.06
CA TRP A 28 2.68 -19.03 4.86
C TRP A 28 3.87 -18.08 4.75
N VAL A 29 3.84 -16.93 5.42
CA VAL A 29 4.98 -15.99 5.47
C VAL A 29 6.17 -16.62 6.21
N PHE A 30 5.88 -17.39 7.26
CA PHE A 30 6.88 -18.02 8.12
C PHE A 30 7.39 -19.36 7.57
N ASP A 31 6.72 -19.92 6.56
CA ASP A 31 7.15 -21.11 5.81
C ASP A 31 8.29 -20.82 4.81
N GLY A 32 8.84 -19.60 4.78
CA GLY A 32 9.84 -19.19 3.78
C GLY A 32 9.28 -18.98 2.37
N LYS A 33 7.95 -18.83 2.23
CA LYS A 33 7.25 -18.67 0.95
C LYS A 33 6.91 -17.20 0.62
N ALA A 34 7.60 -16.25 1.25
CA ALA A 34 7.29 -14.83 1.12
C ALA A 34 8.49 -13.99 0.69
N ILE A 35 8.23 -13.02 -0.19
CA ILE A 35 9.14 -11.90 -0.48
C ILE A 35 8.61 -10.67 0.26
N ALA A 36 9.43 -10.08 1.11
CA ALA A 36 9.13 -8.84 1.82
C ALA A 36 9.45 -7.64 0.92
N THR A 37 8.52 -6.68 0.83
CA THR A 37 8.71 -5.45 0.06
C THR A 37 8.24 -4.24 0.85
N GLN A 38 8.80 -3.07 0.54
CA GLN A 38 8.37 -1.83 1.16
C GLN A 38 6.90 -1.54 0.85
N LYS A 39 6.15 -1.23 1.90
CA LYS A 39 4.84 -0.60 1.77
C LYS A 39 5.00 0.92 1.70
N PHE A 40 4.66 1.49 0.55
CA PHE A 40 4.57 2.94 0.36
C PHE A 40 3.27 3.50 0.93
N ASP A 41 3.35 4.74 1.41
CA ASP A 41 2.23 5.53 1.93
C ASP A 41 1.78 6.57 0.90
N GLY A 42 0.81 6.19 0.08
CA GLY A 42 0.31 7.05 -0.97
C GLY A 42 -1.12 6.73 -1.40
N SER A 43 -1.37 6.88 -2.69
CA SER A 43 -2.67 6.59 -3.29
C SER A 43 -2.54 5.47 -4.30
N ALA A 44 -3.16 4.33 -4.01
CA ALA A 44 -3.14 3.18 -4.92
C ALA A 44 -3.76 3.51 -6.28
N CYS A 45 -3.06 3.14 -7.34
CA CYS A 45 -3.48 3.22 -8.73
C CYS A 45 -3.09 1.94 -9.49
N ALA A 46 -3.54 1.82 -10.73
CA ALA A 46 -3.19 0.72 -11.61
C ALA A 46 -3.06 1.20 -13.06
N VAL A 47 -2.22 0.51 -13.81
CA VAL A 47 -2.21 0.53 -15.27
C VAL A 47 -2.83 -0.78 -15.73
N ILE A 48 -3.89 -0.69 -16.51
CA ILE A 48 -4.66 -1.84 -17.00
C ILE A 48 -4.86 -1.64 -18.50
N ASN A 49 -4.30 -2.53 -19.32
CA ASN A 49 -4.25 -2.41 -20.77
C ASN A 49 -3.71 -1.02 -21.20
N GLY A 50 -2.63 -0.57 -20.56
CA GLY A 50 -1.99 0.72 -20.81
C GLY A 50 -2.77 1.96 -20.35
N LYS A 51 -3.95 1.80 -19.72
CA LYS A 51 -4.76 2.91 -19.21
C LYS A 51 -4.59 3.10 -17.71
N LEU A 52 -4.58 4.35 -17.25
CA LEU A 52 -4.40 4.72 -15.85
C LEU A 52 -5.72 4.72 -15.07
N TYR A 53 -5.71 4.11 -13.89
CA TYR A 53 -6.84 4.02 -12.98
C TYR A 53 -6.43 4.39 -11.55
N LYS A 54 -7.31 5.07 -10.80
CA LYS A 54 -7.16 5.31 -9.35
C LYS A 54 -8.07 4.39 -8.55
N ARG A 55 -7.68 4.08 -7.30
CA ARG A 55 -8.54 3.27 -6.42
C ARG A 55 -9.69 4.11 -5.86
N TYR A 56 -10.90 3.58 -5.97
CA TYR A 56 -12.09 4.09 -5.31
C TYR A 56 -12.56 3.09 -4.24
N ASP A 57 -12.65 3.52 -2.98
CA ASP A 57 -13.19 2.69 -1.90
C ASP A 57 -14.69 2.95 -1.74
N ALA A 58 -15.53 2.14 -2.39
CA ALA A 58 -16.98 2.15 -2.14
C ALA A 58 -17.20 1.57 -0.72
N LYS A 59 -17.68 2.41 0.20
CA LYS A 59 -17.92 2.06 1.60
C LYS A 59 -18.95 3.01 2.20
N LYS A 60 -19.57 2.63 3.32
CA LYS A 60 -20.57 3.45 4.04
C LYS A 60 -21.74 3.88 3.15
N GLY A 61 -22.28 2.95 2.37
CA GLY A 61 -23.44 3.20 1.49
C GLY A 61 -23.10 3.91 0.17
N LYS A 62 -21.82 4.22 -0.10
CA LYS A 62 -21.41 4.73 -1.41
C LYS A 62 -21.39 3.60 -2.44
N THR A 63 -21.95 3.85 -3.61
CA THR A 63 -21.84 2.99 -4.79
C THR A 63 -20.64 3.38 -5.63
N ALA A 64 -20.07 2.41 -6.33
CA ALA A 64 -19.02 2.70 -7.30
C ALA A 64 -19.61 3.44 -8.51
N PRO A 65 -18.88 4.39 -9.11
CA PRO A 65 -19.29 5.03 -10.36
C PRO A 65 -19.48 4.01 -11.49
N GLU A 66 -20.22 4.41 -12.52
CA GLU A 66 -20.36 3.60 -13.73
C GLU A 66 -18.99 3.34 -14.39
N GLY A 67 -18.80 2.12 -14.91
CA GLY A 67 -17.52 1.69 -15.50
C GLY A 67 -16.42 1.37 -14.50
N ALA A 68 -16.68 1.44 -13.20
CA ALA A 68 -15.73 1.02 -12.16
C ALA A 68 -15.49 -0.50 -12.20
N ILE A 69 -14.23 -0.92 -12.11
CA ILE A 69 -13.83 -2.33 -12.14
C ILE A 69 -13.66 -2.81 -10.69
N PRO A 70 -14.44 -3.79 -10.20
CA PRO A 70 -14.32 -4.28 -8.84
C PRO A 70 -12.96 -4.96 -8.63
N CYS A 71 -12.31 -4.67 -7.51
CA CYS A 71 -11.03 -5.31 -7.15
C CYS A 71 -11.24 -6.67 -6.49
N GLN A 72 -12.40 -6.90 -5.88
CA GLN A 72 -12.82 -8.08 -5.13
C GLN A 72 -14.34 -8.08 -5.02
N GLU A 73 -14.92 -9.19 -4.56
CA GLU A 73 -16.30 -9.22 -4.09
C GLU A 73 -16.52 -8.25 -2.92
N ALA A 74 -17.74 -7.73 -2.84
CA ALA A 74 -18.14 -6.84 -1.76
C ALA A 74 -18.05 -7.54 -0.40
N ASP A 75 -17.36 -6.92 0.55
CA ASP A 75 -17.36 -7.37 1.95
C ASP A 75 -18.72 -7.06 2.57
N LEU A 76 -19.56 -8.08 2.74
CA LEU A 76 -20.92 -7.93 3.30
C LEU A 76 -20.93 -7.53 4.79
N ILE A 77 -19.82 -7.71 5.50
CA ILE A 77 -19.71 -7.37 6.92
C ILE A 77 -19.36 -5.89 7.07
N THR A 78 -18.33 -5.42 6.36
CA THR A 78 -17.85 -4.03 6.50
C THR A 78 -18.45 -3.07 5.48
N GLY A 79 -19.13 -3.59 4.45
CA GLY A 79 -19.60 -2.85 3.29
C GLY A 79 -18.47 -2.29 2.43
N HIS A 80 -17.23 -2.78 2.59
CA HIS A 80 -16.08 -2.31 1.81
C HIS A 80 -16.01 -3.04 0.47
N HIS A 81 -16.02 -2.26 -0.61
CA HIS A 81 -15.92 -2.76 -1.97
C HIS A 81 -14.97 -1.85 -2.78
N PRO A 82 -13.66 -2.15 -2.82
CA PRO A 82 -12.70 -1.35 -3.57
C PRO A 82 -12.83 -1.59 -5.08
N HIS A 83 -12.70 -0.52 -5.86
CA HIS A 83 -12.77 -0.53 -7.33
C HIS A 83 -11.60 0.24 -7.94
N TRP A 84 -11.35 -0.01 -9.22
CA TRP A 84 -10.58 0.86 -10.09
C TRP A 84 -11.53 1.75 -10.90
N ILE A 85 -11.27 3.05 -10.89
CA ILE A 85 -11.95 4.02 -11.76
C ILE A 85 -10.92 4.68 -12.66
N ALA A 86 -11.25 4.83 -13.94
CA ALA A 86 -10.34 5.43 -14.90
C ALA A 86 -9.99 6.86 -14.45
N CYS A 87 -8.71 7.22 -14.54
CA CYS A 87 -8.29 8.60 -14.35
C CYS A 87 -8.73 9.43 -15.56
N ASP A 88 -9.16 10.64 -15.28
CA ASP A 88 -9.62 11.59 -16.29
C ASP A 88 -8.61 12.75 -16.35
N ILE A 89 -8.03 13.00 -17.52
CA ILE A 89 -6.95 13.98 -17.68
C ILE A 89 -7.42 15.41 -17.46
N ASP A 90 -8.72 15.68 -17.66
CA ASP A 90 -9.31 16.99 -17.49
C ASP A 90 -9.75 17.26 -16.03
N LYS A 91 -9.71 16.23 -15.17
CA LYS A 91 -10.09 16.36 -13.76
C LYS A 91 -8.91 16.73 -12.89
N LYS A 92 -9.03 17.88 -12.20
CA LYS A 92 -8.03 18.36 -11.23
C LYS A 92 -7.71 17.36 -10.11
N GLU A 93 -8.68 16.53 -9.70
CA GLU A 93 -8.44 15.47 -8.70
C GLU A 93 -7.49 14.36 -9.19
N ASP A 94 -7.28 14.25 -10.51
CA ASP A 94 -6.46 13.22 -11.15
C ASP A 94 -5.10 13.72 -11.63
N GLN A 95 -4.87 15.02 -11.57
CA GLN A 95 -3.67 15.67 -12.10
C GLN A 95 -2.37 15.00 -11.60
N TYR A 96 -2.27 14.64 -10.31
CA TYR A 96 -1.05 14.07 -9.76
C TYR A 96 -0.86 12.59 -10.14
N PHE A 97 -1.94 11.85 -10.44
CA PHE A 97 -1.82 10.52 -11.03
C PHE A 97 -1.24 10.64 -12.45
N TRP A 98 -1.70 11.62 -13.23
CA TRP A 98 -1.19 11.89 -14.57
C TRP A 98 0.25 12.39 -14.58
N GLU A 99 0.65 13.24 -13.62
CA GLU A 99 2.05 13.65 -13.46
C GLU A 99 2.96 12.44 -13.23
N GLY A 100 2.60 11.57 -12.27
CA GLY A 100 3.38 10.36 -12.01
C GLY A 100 3.39 9.38 -13.18
N PHE A 101 2.27 9.24 -13.89
CA PHE A 101 2.16 8.35 -15.06
C PHE A 101 2.98 8.88 -16.25
N THR A 102 2.94 10.19 -16.49
CA THR A 102 3.74 10.85 -17.54
C THR A 102 5.22 10.68 -17.28
N ALA A 103 5.66 10.90 -16.03
CA ALA A 103 7.05 10.67 -15.65
C ALA A 103 7.49 9.20 -15.87
N LEU A 104 6.61 8.23 -15.61
CA LEU A 104 6.88 6.82 -15.90
C LEU A 104 6.93 6.53 -17.41
N ALA A 105 6.08 7.19 -18.20
CA ALA A 105 6.01 7.06 -19.65
C ALA A 105 7.23 7.65 -20.35
N GLU A 106 7.71 8.82 -19.92
CA GLU A 106 8.93 9.46 -20.42
C GLU A 106 10.17 8.58 -20.20
N LEU A 107 10.18 7.77 -19.14
CA LEU A 107 11.22 6.79 -18.87
C LEU A 107 11.06 5.48 -19.69
N GLY A 108 9.97 5.31 -20.43
CA GLY A 108 9.66 4.08 -21.16
C GLY A 108 9.36 2.88 -20.25
N ARG A 109 8.87 3.13 -19.03
CA ARG A 109 8.68 2.11 -17.96
C ARG A 109 7.22 1.83 -17.63
N VAL A 110 6.28 2.24 -18.48
CA VAL A 110 4.86 1.97 -18.27
C VAL A 110 4.59 0.50 -18.56
N GLU A 111 4.21 -0.23 -17.51
CA GLU A 111 3.81 -1.63 -17.58
C GLU A 111 2.45 -1.80 -16.89
N ASP A 112 1.66 -2.77 -17.35
CA ASP A 112 0.44 -3.16 -16.64
C ASP A 112 0.78 -3.67 -15.23
N GLY A 113 -0.04 -3.29 -14.26
CA GLY A 113 0.17 -3.63 -12.85
C GLY A 113 -0.37 -2.57 -11.89
N THR A 114 -0.16 -2.80 -10.61
CA THR A 114 -0.58 -1.88 -9.55
C THR A 114 0.58 -1.02 -9.09
N TYR A 115 0.31 0.27 -8.86
CA TYR A 115 1.29 1.28 -8.45
C TYR A 115 0.78 2.05 -7.24
N GLU A 116 1.68 2.63 -6.47
CA GLU A 116 1.36 3.62 -5.45
C GLU A 116 1.77 4.99 -6.01
N LEU A 117 0.82 5.93 -6.11
CA LEU A 117 1.13 7.33 -6.33
C LEU A 117 1.71 7.90 -5.03
N ILE A 118 2.91 8.49 -5.11
CA ILE A 118 3.58 9.19 -4.01
C ILE A 118 3.97 10.60 -4.48
N GLY A 119 4.17 11.53 -3.53
CA GLY A 119 4.66 12.87 -3.86
C GLY A 119 4.19 13.99 -2.96
N GLU A 120 4.59 15.22 -3.31
CA GLU A 120 4.42 16.43 -2.52
C GLU A 120 2.97 16.73 -2.12
N LYS A 121 2.02 16.35 -2.98
CA LYS A 121 0.58 16.59 -2.79
C LYS A 121 -0.20 15.34 -2.41
N VAL A 122 0.52 14.29 -2.00
CA VAL A 122 -0.04 12.99 -1.63
C VAL A 122 0.29 12.73 -0.16
N ARG A 123 -0.74 12.66 0.69
CA ARG A 123 -0.62 12.29 2.12
C ARG A 123 0.42 13.06 2.93
N ASN A 124 0.68 14.32 2.61
CA ASN A 124 1.73 15.15 3.20
C ASN A 124 3.17 14.68 2.90
N ASN A 125 3.37 14.01 1.77
CA ASN A 125 4.67 13.59 1.23
C ASN A 125 5.51 12.75 2.19
N PRO A 126 4.97 11.67 2.77
CA PRO A 126 5.70 10.90 3.76
C PRO A 126 6.93 10.20 3.17
N GLU A 127 6.93 9.92 1.85
CA GLU A 127 8.11 9.38 1.13
C GLU A 127 9.18 10.44 0.79
N ASN A 128 8.96 11.70 1.15
CA ASN A 128 9.91 12.80 1.00
C ASN A 128 10.54 12.94 -0.40
N ILE A 129 9.72 12.88 -1.45
CA ILE A 129 10.19 13.08 -2.82
C ILE A 129 9.83 14.48 -3.33
N ARG A 130 10.53 14.94 -4.37
CA ARG A 130 10.15 16.11 -5.15
C ARG A 130 9.25 15.69 -6.31
N GLY A 131 8.17 16.41 -6.57
CA GLY A 131 7.19 16.07 -7.59
C GLY A 131 6.31 14.87 -7.20
N HIS A 132 5.85 14.13 -8.22
CA HIS A 132 4.98 12.97 -8.07
C HIS A 132 5.50 11.80 -8.91
N ALA A 133 5.36 10.58 -8.37
CA ALA A 133 5.81 9.37 -9.04
C ALA A 133 4.83 8.22 -8.82
N LEU A 134 4.72 7.34 -9.82
CA LEU A 134 4.07 6.04 -9.67
C LEU A 134 5.13 4.98 -9.37
N VAL A 135 5.11 4.44 -8.15
CA VAL A 135 6.01 3.36 -7.74
C VAL A 135 5.30 2.03 -7.88
N LYS A 136 5.85 1.10 -8.66
CA LYS A 136 5.25 -0.24 -8.84
C LYS A 136 5.23 -0.97 -7.51
N HIS A 137 4.08 -1.53 -7.14
CA HIS A 137 3.97 -2.33 -5.93
C HIS A 137 4.88 -3.56 -6.01
N GLY A 138 5.50 -3.90 -4.88
CA GLY A 138 6.42 -5.04 -4.80
C GLY A 138 7.81 -4.80 -5.42
N HIS A 139 8.11 -3.59 -5.89
CA HIS A 139 9.39 -3.30 -6.55
C HIS A 139 10.59 -3.25 -5.58
N TYR A 140 10.40 -2.68 -4.39
CA TYR A 140 11.47 -2.49 -3.41
C TYR A 140 11.52 -3.66 -2.44
N ILE A 141 12.39 -4.64 -2.71
CA ILE A 141 12.59 -5.83 -1.88
C ILE A 141 13.35 -5.44 -0.61
N LEU A 142 12.89 -5.97 0.53
CA LEU A 142 13.54 -5.79 1.83
C LEU A 142 14.26 -7.08 2.22
N SER A 143 15.49 -6.94 2.71
CA SER A 143 16.22 -8.03 3.36
C SER A 143 15.94 -7.99 4.86
N LEU A 144 15.20 -8.97 5.36
CA LEU A 144 14.86 -9.08 6.78
C LEU A 144 15.62 -10.28 7.37
N GLU A 145 16.30 -10.07 8.49
CA GLU A 145 17.07 -11.12 9.16
C GLU A 145 16.19 -12.09 9.96
N SER A 146 15.01 -11.62 10.40
CA SER A 146 14.01 -12.41 11.10
C SER A 146 12.60 -11.93 10.75
N LEU A 147 11.61 -12.77 11.01
CA LEU A 147 10.18 -12.45 10.89
C LEU A 147 9.48 -12.42 12.27
N ASP A 148 10.22 -12.62 13.36
CA ASP A 148 9.68 -12.61 14.71
C ASP A 148 9.14 -11.23 15.08
N PHE A 149 8.12 -11.22 15.94
CA PHE A 149 7.37 -10.01 16.28
C PHE A 149 8.27 -8.86 16.76
N GLU A 150 9.21 -9.13 17.68
CA GLU A 150 10.11 -8.09 18.20
C GLU A 150 11.10 -7.61 17.13
N PHE A 151 11.57 -8.47 16.24
CA PHE A 151 12.43 -8.03 15.13
C PHE A 151 11.66 -7.08 14.19
N ILE A 152 10.48 -7.48 13.72
CA ILE A 152 9.66 -6.67 12.81
C ILE A 152 9.27 -5.33 13.46
N LYS A 153 8.90 -5.37 14.75
CA LYS A 153 8.60 -4.17 15.53
C LYS A 153 9.81 -3.24 15.60
N ASN A 154 10.99 -3.75 15.96
CA ASN A 154 12.22 -2.96 16.05
C ASN A 154 12.64 -2.41 14.68
N PHE A 155 12.58 -3.23 13.63
CA PHE A 155 12.88 -2.84 12.26
C PHE A 155 12.01 -1.66 11.80
N LEU A 156 10.70 -1.74 12.00
CA LEU A 156 9.76 -0.67 11.62
C LEU A 156 9.80 0.54 12.56
N SER A 157 10.25 0.34 13.80
CA SER A 157 10.39 1.44 14.77
C SER A 157 11.69 2.21 14.59
N ASN A 158 12.70 1.64 13.90
CA ASN A 158 13.95 2.33 13.62
C ASN A 158 13.67 3.60 12.79
N PRO A 159 14.09 4.80 13.26
CA PRO A 159 14.02 6.05 12.49
C PRO A 159 14.68 5.99 11.11
N GLU A 160 15.74 5.19 10.94
CA GLU A 160 16.43 5.01 9.66
C GLU A 160 15.57 4.25 8.62
N ASN A 161 14.57 3.50 9.09
CA ASN A 161 13.61 2.76 8.26
C ASN A 161 12.26 3.50 8.23
N ASP A 162 12.25 4.78 7.85
CA ASP A 162 11.00 5.54 7.80
C ASP A 162 10.14 5.19 6.57
N MET A 163 9.37 4.12 6.70
CA MET A 163 8.42 3.61 5.71
C MET A 163 7.03 3.39 6.35
N GLU A 164 5.97 3.21 5.54
CA GLU A 164 4.64 2.87 6.10
C GLU A 164 4.66 1.52 6.80
N GLY A 165 5.37 0.55 6.20
CA GLY A 165 5.30 -0.84 6.59
C GLY A 165 5.93 -1.77 5.57
N ILE A 166 5.56 -3.04 5.68
CA ILE A 166 6.04 -4.14 4.83
C ILE A 166 4.82 -4.82 4.20
N VAL A 167 4.91 -5.18 2.92
CA VAL A 167 4.01 -6.12 2.26
C VAL A 167 4.77 -7.40 1.99
N PHE A 168 4.20 -8.53 2.41
CA PHE A 168 4.70 -9.86 2.10
C PHE A 168 3.92 -10.41 0.91
N HIS A 169 4.64 -10.88 -0.10
CA HIS A 169 4.09 -11.47 -1.32
C HIS A 169 4.38 -12.96 -1.33
N HIS A 170 3.37 -13.81 -1.51
CA HIS A 170 3.60 -15.24 -1.67
C HIS A 170 4.37 -15.51 -2.97
N THR A 171 5.35 -16.41 -2.93
CA THR A 171 6.27 -16.64 -4.08
C THR A 171 5.64 -17.43 -5.23
N ALA A 172 4.57 -18.18 -4.98
CA ALA A 172 3.94 -19.05 -5.97
C ALA A 172 2.47 -18.72 -6.29
N ASP A 173 1.87 -17.75 -5.58
CA ASP A 173 0.46 -17.38 -5.81
C ASP A 173 0.21 -15.89 -5.46
N ASN A 174 -1.04 -15.44 -5.58
CA ASN A 174 -1.41 -14.03 -5.42
C ASN A 174 -1.70 -13.60 -3.97
N ARG A 175 -1.42 -14.44 -2.96
CA ARG A 175 -1.61 -14.07 -1.56
C ARG A 175 -0.63 -12.98 -1.16
N MET A 176 -1.15 -12.04 -0.38
CA MET A 176 -0.38 -10.95 0.19
C MET A 176 -0.92 -10.65 1.60
N CYS A 177 -0.03 -10.26 2.49
CA CYS A 177 -0.39 -9.66 3.78
C CYS A 177 0.54 -8.47 4.07
N LYS A 178 0.21 -7.66 5.07
CA LYS A 178 1.01 -6.49 5.43
C LYS A 178 1.20 -6.33 6.92
N ILE A 179 2.17 -5.51 7.31
CA ILE A 179 2.31 -4.97 8.65
C ILE A 179 2.75 -3.52 8.54
N ARG A 180 2.16 -2.60 9.32
CA ARG A 180 2.49 -1.17 9.29
C ARG A 180 3.20 -0.74 10.56
N LYS A 181 4.04 0.29 10.45
CA LYS A 181 4.66 1.00 11.59
C LYS A 181 3.61 1.45 12.62
N SER A 182 2.47 1.95 12.12
CA SER A 182 1.33 2.34 12.95
C SER A 182 0.64 1.18 13.68
N ASP A 183 0.76 -0.06 13.21
CA ASP A 183 0.21 -1.22 13.91
C ASP A 183 0.98 -1.49 15.23
N PHE A 184 2.22 -1.02 15.36
CA PHE A 184 3.00 -1.01 16.60
C PHE A 184 2.88 0.29 17.41
N GLY A 185 2.06 1.23 16.96
CA GLY A 185 1.90 2.53 17.61
C GLY A 185 2.98 3.56 17.33
N VAL A 186 3.86 3.29 16.37
CA VAL A 186 4.88 4.23 15.92
C VAL A 186 4.35 5.04 14.74
N ARG A 187 4.68 6.34 14.71
CA ARG A 187 4.35 7.24 13.61
C ARG A 187 5.55 7.41 12.69
N ARG A 188 5.29 7.75 11.42
CA ARG A 188 6.35 8.17 10.50
C ARG A 188 6.89 9.53 10.90
N ILE A 189 8.16 9.77 10.60
CA ILE A 189 8.77 11.08 10.72
C ILE A 189 8.19 11.95 9.60
N SER A 190 7.68 13.13 9.94
CA SER A 190 7.19 14.04 8.93
C SER A 190 8.34 14.76 8.23
N VAL A 191 8.16 15.13 6.96
CA VAL A 191 9.14 15.96 6.22
C VAL A 191 9.51 17.24 6.98
N LYS A 192 8.56 17.80 7.74
CA LYS A 192 8.80 19.00 8.56
C LYS A 192 9.77 18.77 9.72
N GLU A 193 9.82 17.56 10.26
CA GLU A 193 10.72 17.19 11.37
C GLU A 193 12.13 16.85 10.89
N LEU A 194 12.32 16.56 9.60
CA LEU A 194 13.65 16.31 9.01
C LEU A 194 14.45 17.60 8.74
N ILE A 195 13.80 18.76 8.78
CA ILE A 195 14.39 20.07 8.45
C ILE A 195 14.81 20.84 9.73
N VAL A 196 14.64 20.24 10.92
CA VAL A 196 15.00 20.85 12.23
C VAL A 196 16.37 20.40 12.69
#